data_AF-G5N7B4-F1
#
_entry.id   AF-G5N7B4-F1
#
_cell.length_a   1.000
_cell.length_b   1.000
_cell.length_c   1.000
_cell.angle_alpha   90.00
_cell.angle_beta   90.00
_cell.angle_gamma   90.00
#
_symmetry.space_group_name_H-M   'P 1'
#
loop_
_entity.id
_entity.type
_entity.pdbx_description
1 polymer ?
#
loop_
_entity_poly.entity_id
_entity_poly.type
_entity_poly.pdbx_seq_one_letter_code
_entity_poly.pdbx_strand_id
1 'polypeptide(L)' 'DGKSLSRRELGHPARPCLICQQDAHLCARGKHHTLDLLLDEIARRIECYERERCD' A
#
# COMPACT_ATOMS: atom_id res chain seq x y z
N ASP A 1 16.85 -14.81 18.38
CA ASP A 1 15.46 -15.23 18.08
C ASP A 1 14.79 -14.24 17.13
N GLY A 2 15.01 -14.38 15.81
CA GLY A 2 14.56 -13.41 14.80
C GLY A 2 13.05 -13.43 14.54
N LYS A 3 12.25 -12.89 15.48
CA LYS A 3 10.81 -12.74 15.31
C LYS A 3 10.48 -11.62 14.33
N SER A 4 9.42 -11.81 13.55
CA SER A 4 8.89 -10.76 12.66
C SER A 4 8.25 -9.65 13.49
N LEU A 5 8.49 -8.40 13.11
CA LEU A 5 7.83 -7.22 13.69
C LEU A 5 6.71 -6.77 12.76
N SER A 6 5.53 -6.55 13.32
CA SER A 6 4.35 -6.06 12.61
C SER A 6 4.00 -4.64 13.03
N ARG A 7 3.29 -3.91 12.16
CA ARG A 7 2.74 -2.59 12.48
C ARG A 7 1.82 -2.63 13.70
N ARG A 8 1.00 -3.69 13.83
CA ARG A 8 0.04 -3.84 14.94
C ARG A 8 0.75 -3.99 16.29
N GLU A 9 1.87 -4.71 16.34
CA GLU A 9 2.68 -4.84 17.55
C GLU A 9 3.28 -3.50 17.99
N LEU A 10 3.51 -2.58 17.05
CA LEU A 10 3.96 -1.22 17.32
C LEU A 10 2.81 -0.23 17.55
N GLY A 11 1.56 -0.70 17.69
CA GLY A 11 0.38 0.16 17.89
C GLY A 11 -0.09 0.92 16.64
N HIS A 12 0.46 0.62 15.46
CA HIS A 12 0.04 1.24 14.21
C HIS A 12 -1.07 0.44 13.53
N PRO A 13 -1.97 1.10 12.77
CA PRO A 13 -2.93 0.38 11.94
C PRO A 13 -2.22 -0.45 10.88
N ALA A 14 -2.93 -1.46 10.36
CA ALA A 14 -2.47 -2.20 9.19
C ALA A 14 -2.20 -1.23 8.03
N ARG A 15 -1.24 -1.57 7.16
CA ARG A 15 -0.97 -0.76 5.97
C ARG A 15 -2.23 -0.77 5.09
N PRO A 16 -2.79 0.38 4.71
CA PRO A 16 -3.95 0.42 3.83
C PRO A 16 -3.57 -0.04 2.41
N CYS A 17 -4.51 -0.72 1.76
CA CYS A 17 -4.42 -1.12 0.35
C CYS A 17 -4.45 0.14 -0.52
N LEU A 18 -3.56 0.21 -1.53
CA LEU A 18 -3.48 1.35 -2.43
C LEU A 18 -4.77 1.60 -3.21
N ILE A 19 -5.60 0.57 -3.40
CA ILE A 19 -6.83 0.61 -4.21
C ILE A 19 -8.07 0.85 -3.34
N CYS A 20 -8.31 -0.02 -2.35
CA CYS A 20 -9.57 -0.02 -1.59
C CYS A 20 -9.42 0.44 -0.13
N GLN A 21 -8.22 0.81 0.31
CA GLN A 21 -7.90 1.28 1.66
C GLN A 21 -8.18 0.28 2.81
N GLN A 22 -8.64 -0.94 2.51
CA GLN A 22 -8.71 -2.04 3.46
C GLN A 22 -7.31 -2.57 3.83
N ASP A 23 -7.22 -3.56 4.73
CA ASP A 23 -5.92 -4.18 5.09
C ASP A 23 -5.20 -4.74 3.85
N ALA A 24 -4.07 -4.13 3.49
CA ALA A 24 -3.30 -4.51 2.31
C ALA A 24 -2.83 -5.97 2.34
N HIS A 25 -2.61 -6.53 3.53
CA HIS A 25 -2.19 -7.92 3.67
C HIS A 25 -3.30 -8.89 3.23
N LEU A 26 -4.58 -8.54 3.49
CA LEU A 26 -5.72 -9.33 3.01
C LEU A 26 -5.85 -9.24 1.50
N CYS A 27 -5.71 -8.04 0.91
CA CYS A 27 -5.76 -7.86 -0.55
C CYS A 27 -4.66 -8.61 -1.29
N ALA A 28 -3.42 -8.59 -0.79
CA ALA A 28 -2.31 -9.31 -1.39
C ALA A 28 -2.52 -10.82 -1.37
N ARG A 29 -2.99 -11.36 -0.23
CA ARG A 29 -3.22 -12.80 -0.06
C ARG A 29 -4.42 -13.29 -0.88
N GLY A 30 -5.50 -12.50 -0.93
CA GLY A 30 -6.72 -12.82 -1.66
C GLY A 30 -6.67 -12.49 -3.16
N LYS A 31 -5.60 -11.84 -3.65
CA LYS A 31 -5.50 -11.32 -5.02
C LYS A 31 -6.73 -10.50 -5.44
N HIS A 32 -7.23 -9.66 -4.53
CA HIS A 32 -8.46 -8.88 -4.75
C HIS A 32 -8.32 -7.82 -5.86
N HIS A 33 -7.10 -7.49 -6.26
CA HIS A 33 -6.80 -6.52 -7.30
C HIS A 33 -5.78 -7.12 -8.28
N THR A 34 -5.88 -6.73 -9.55
CA THR A 34 -4.91 -7.12 -10.57
C THR A 34 -3.57 -6.43 -10.36
N LEU A 35 -2.51 -7.00 -10.92
CA LEU A 35 -1.19 -6.37 -10.90
C LEU A 35 -1.22 -5.02 -11.62
N ASP A 36 -1.85 -4.95 -12.80
CA ASP A 36 -1.91 -3.73 -13.61
C ASP A 36 -2.55 -2.58 -12.84
N LEU A 37 -3.67 -2.83 -12.14
CA LEU A 37 -4.35 -1.81 -11.33
C LEU A 37 -3.45 -1.27 -10.20
N LEU A 38 -2.62 -2.13 -9.61
CA LEU A 38 -1.66 -1.72 -8.58
C LEU A 38 -0.53 -0.88 -9.17
N LEU A 39 -0.01 -1.26 -10.35
CA LEU A 39 1.05 -0.53 -11.04
C LEU A 39 0.57 0.86 -11.47
N ASP A 40 -0.64 0.97 -12.01
CA ASP A 40 -1.26 2.24 -12.41
C ASP A 40 -1.41 3.18 -11.21
N GLU A 41 -1.90 2.68 -10.07
CA GLU A 41 -2.06 3.49 -8.86
C GLU A 41 -0.70 3.92 -8.27
N ILE A 42 0.33 3.09 -8.37
CA ILE A 42 1.69 3.46 -7.96
C ILE A 42 2.23 4.59 -8.84
N ALA A 43 2.13 4.46 -10.16
CA ALA A 43 2.57 5.47 -11.11
C ALA A 43 1.84 6.81 -10.85
N ARG A 44 0.52 6.77 -10.71
CA ARG A 44 -0.30 7.96 -10.42
C ARG A 44 0.16 8.70 -9.16
N ARG A 45 0.49 7.97 -8.09
CA ARG A 45 0.97 8.57 -6.83
C ARG A 45 2.33 9.22 -6.98
N ILE A 46 3.25 8.58 -7.72
CA ILE A 46 4.58 9.14 -8.01
C ILE A 46 4.40 10.44 -8.80
N GLU A 47 3.61 10.43 -9.87
CA GLU A 47 3.37 11.62 -10.67
C GLU A 47 2.72 12.75 -9.87
N CYS A 48 1.74 12.45 -9.01
CA CYS A 48 1.14 13.46 -8.13
C CYS A 48 2.19 14.10 -7.22
N TYR A 49 3.03 13.28 -6.59
CA TYR A 49 4.10 13.76 -5.72
C TYR A 49 5.14 14.59 -6.48
N GLU A 50 5.51 14.19 -7.70
CA GLU A 50 6.47 14.93 -8.53
C GLU A 50 5.90 16.27 -9.01
N ARG A 51 4.62 16.31 -9.38
CA ARG A 51 3.93 17.57 -9.75
C ARG A 51 3.88 18.55 -8.58
N GLU A 52 3.46 18.09 -7.40
CA GLU A 52 3.39 18.92 -6.18
C GLU A 52 4.76 19.43 -5.68
N ARG A 53 5.87 18.85 -6.14
CA ARG A 53 7.24 19.31 -5.83
C ARG A 53 7.79 20.31 -6.83
N CYS A 54 7.15 20.45 -7.99
CA CYS A 54 7.51 21.42 -9.02
C CYS A 54 6.77 22.74 -8.89
N ASP A 55 5.72 22.79 -8.07
CA ASP A 55 5.02 24.01 -7.62
C ASP A 55 5.70 24.64 -6.39
#